data_AF-A0A7V7DQ47-F1
#
_entry.id   AF-A0A7V7DQ47-F1
#
_cell.length_a   1.000
_cell.length_b   1.000
_cell.length_c   1.000
_cell.angle_alpha   90.00
_cell.angle_beta   90.00
_cell.angle_gamma   90.00
#
_symmetry.space_group_name_H-M   'P 1'
#
loop_
_entity.id
_entity.type
_entity.pdbx_description
1 polymer ?
#
loop_
_entity_poly.entity_id
_entity_poly.type
_entity_poly.pdbx_seq_one_letter_code
_entity_poly.pdbx_strand_id
1 'polypeptide(L)'
;MSSFEPGETAISQGSVAIYQIFYNQQTEAARDEAFLPLDCRSDPAPERREIHHILAFFKAQRHYHSDYSGIVSPKFREKAKITGNHFINFINENPGADVYFINPYPHLSYFCFNLWDQGELVSPGLCDLANQVFAAAGYDIDVRKLPRNRTDTALYCNFWVGSRRFWDLFMPFVDGLVAALDRLPEAVQGRIFGPAPYLTEATYFPFIFERMFSTFLALHPEVVAKPFHNCPADFEPYYFSDMERLLIAEWGTMIDGWDQSGVYDADRRQIFSSLMKIVYLFNGVKYEKSQQELLRQSAQETSAIDCSYKVTKRNALVVAHYHEQGVIAQGLIDFISDYYAAGNEVVFVSTNASEKYIDKLPADITVIQRENSGYDFLSYKIGIAALTDIQDFEHLTIINSSFLILDADRLHQNYFQKLGAAPDLFALTASKEITPHLQSYLISFSQKVLRSGAFPQWWDGVGTISERAEVIAKYELGMSQYFTDLGFSVGAAFAPDDRQRLLAIARAMDCGFFNPDISPDGQVALDIRTADWLNPTHFLWDALLDSCGIVKLETLRNPFRLGEDSARSRLEGNPAFKSALVELMG
;
A
#
# COMPACT_ATOMS: atom_id res chain seq x y z
N MET A 1 2.22 21.32 56.73
CA MET A 1 3.60 21.66 56.32
C MET A 1 4.22 20.42 55.69
N SER A 2 4.14 20.32 54.38
CA SER A 2 5.01 19.48 53.55
C SER A 2 5.05 20.19 52.21
N SER A 3 6.23 20.73 51.93
CA SER A 3 6.58 21.66 50.86
C SER A 3 6.46 21.01 49.48
N PHE A 4 5.59 21.55 48.63
CA PHE A 4 5.75 21.44 47.19
C PHE A 4 6.96 22.31 46.79
N GLU A 5 7.99 21.70 46.25
CA GLU A 5 9.13 22.42 45.67
C GLU A 5 8.70 23.13 44.37
N PRO A 6 8.98 24.44 44.22
CA PRO A 6 8.69 25.17 42.99
C PRO A 6 9.87 25.00 42.02
N GLY A 7 9.71 24.07 41.09
CA GLY A 7 10.56 23.94 39.90
C GLY A 7 9.92 24.55 38.66
N GLU A 8 9.20 25.67 38.78
CA GLU A 8 8.75 26.44 37.62
C GLU A 8 9.75 27.57 37.36
N THR A 9 10.69 27.30 36.45
CA THR A 9 11.46 28.35 35.81
C THR A 9 10.46 29.36 35.24
N ALA A 10 10.49 30.59 35.74
CA ALA A 10 9.62 31.67 35.29
C ALA A 10 9.74 31.83 33.77
N ILE A 11 8.75 31.33 33.04
CA ILE A 11 8.63 31.53 31.60
C ILE A 11 8.33 33.02 31.40
N SER A 12 9.17 33.71 30.63
CA SER A 12 9.02 35.15 30.38
C SER A 12 7.62 35.47 29.85
N GLN A 13 6.97 36.46 30.46
CA GLN A 13 5.77 37.11 29.91
C GLN A 13 6.10 37.61 28.49
N GLY A 14 5.38 37.13 27.46
CA GLY A 14 5.70 37.32 26.04
C GLY A 14 5.80 36.04 25.18
N SER A 15 5.60 34.84 25.75
CA SER A 15 6.13 33.58 25.20
C SER A 15 5.08 32.62 24.60
N VAL A 16 5.54 31.82 23.63
CA VAL A 16 4.86 30.64 23.09
C VAL A 16 5.28 29.41 23.91
N ALA A 17 4.31 28.69 24.50
CA ALA A 17 4.56 27.49 25.31
C ALA A 17 3.81 26.28 24.74
N ILE A 18 4.55 25.37 24.09
CA ILE A 18 3.97 24.16 23.50
C ILE A 18 4.34 22.98 24.40
N TYR A 19 3.34 22.24 24.87
CA TYR A 19 3.52 21.07 25.71
C TYR A 19 3.42 19.79 24.88
N GLN A 20 4.34 18.86 25.04
CA GLN A 20 4.29 17.56 24.39
C GLN A 20 3.96 16.48 25.42
N ILE A 21 2.86 15.77 25.16
CA ILE A 21 2.40 14.66 25.99
C ILE A 21 3.40 13.51 25.93
N PHE A 22 3.56 12.79 27.04
CA PHE A 22 4.20 11.48 27.07
C PHE A 22 3.47 10.53 28.04
N TYR A 23 3.48 9.23 27.68
CA TYR A 23 2.76 8.17 28.39
C TYR A 23 3.70 7.11 28.97
N ASN A 24 4.99 7.16 28.63
CA ASN A 24 6.03 6.24 29.09
C ASN A 24 7.42 6.85 28.86
N GLN A 25 8.45 6.18 29.37
CA GLN A 25 9.85 6.62 29.29
C GLN A 25 10.34 6.79 27.83
N GLN A 26 9.84 5.99 26.90
CA GLN A 26 10.22 6.09 25.48
C GLN A 26 9.70 7.39 24.86
N THR A 27 8.41 7.69 25.06
CA THR A 27 7.80 8.95 24.58
C THR A 27 8.34 10.19 25.30
N GLU A 28 8.76 10.04 26.56
CA GLU A 28 9.44 11.09 27.33
C GLU A 28 10.82 11.40 26.74
N ALA A 29 11.60 10.36 26.42
CA ALA A 29 12.94 10.50 25.83
C ALA A 29 12.92 10.99 24.37
N ALA A 30 11.89 10.65 23.60
CA ALA A 30 11.73 11.05 22.19
C ALA A 30 11.12 12.45 22.00
N ARG A 31 10.86 13.18 23.10
CA ARG A 31 10.26 14.51 23.10
C ARG A 31 11.12 15.51 22.32
N ASP A 32 10.49 16.43 21.60
CA ASP A 32 11.18 17.57 20.99
C ASP A 32 11.65 18.53 22.09
N GLU A 33 12.94 18.84 22.10
CA GLU A 33 13.57 19.67 23.13
C GLU A 33 12.95 21.06 23.26
N ALA A 34 12.38 21.59 22.16
CA ALA A 34 11.74 22.90 22.14
C ALA A 34 10.41 22.94 22.90
N PHE A 35 9.81 21.78 23.18
CA PHE A 35 8.52 21.69 23.85
C PHE A 35 8.67 21.49 25.36
N LEU A 36 7.62 21.79 26.13
CA LEU A 36 7.56 21.52 27.55
C LEU A 36 7.01 20.11 27.78
N PRO A 37 7.50 19.38 28.80
CA PRO A 37 6.97 18.06 29.13
C PRO A 37 5.55 18.13 29.70
N LEU A 38 4.67 17.23 29.27
CA LEU A 38 3.37 16.97 29.92
C LEU A 38 3.22 15.47 30.22
N ASP A 39 3.42 15.11 31.50
CA ASP A 39 3.35 13.74 31.99
C ASP A 39 1.89 13.27 32.13
N CYS A 40 1.52 12.23 31.38
CA CYS A 40 0.18 11.65 31.42
C CYS A 40 0.17 10.21 31.97
N ARG A 41 1.28 9.73 32.56
CA ARG A 41 1.40 8.34 33.05
C ARG A 41 0.39 7.99 34.14
N SER A 42 0.10 8.93 35.03
CA SER A 42 -0.79 8.70 36.18
C SER A 42 -2.28 8.66 35.82
N ASP A 43 -2.65 9.18 34.64
CA ASP A 43 -4.03 9.28 34.19
C ASP A 43 -4.06 9.26 32.65
N PRO A 44 -3.89 8.09 32.00
CA PRO A 44 -3.65 7.99 30.56
C PRO A 44 -4.90 8.08 29.68
N ALA A 45 -6.11 7.83 30.21
CA ALA A 45 -7.41 7.87 29.52
C ALA A 45 -7.40 7.43 28.03
N PRO A 46 -6.99 6.17 27.74
CA PRO A 46 -6.72 5.70 26.38
C PRO A 46 -7.92 5.80 25.42
N GLU A 47 -9.14 5.70 25.95
CA GLU A 47 -10.39 5.81 25.20
C GLU A 47 -10.75 7.25 24.80
N ARG A 48 -10.09 8.24 25.40
CA ARG A 48 -10.28 9.68 25.11
C ARG A 48 -9.03 10.33 24.50
N ARG A 49 -7.87 9.68 24.63
CA ARG A 49 -6.57 10.11 24.11
C ARG A 49 -6.26 11.57 24.49
N GLU A 50 -5.61 12.32 23.60
CA GLU A 50 -5.11 13.67 23.88
C GLU A 50 -6.21 14.66 24.32
N ILE A 51 -7.47 14.45 23.94
CA ILE A 51 -8.60 15.32 24.32
C ILE A 51 -8.80 15.37 25.85
N HIS A 52 -8.58 14.25 26.54
CA HIS A 52 -8.65 14.19 28.01
C HIS A 52 -7.64 15.15 28.66
N HIS A 53 -6.40 15.11 28.19
CA HIS A 53 -5.33 15.94 28.74
C HIS A 53 -5.49 17.42 28.38
N ILE A 54 -6.02 17.71 27.19
CA ILE A 54 -6.34 19.09 26.79
C ILE A 54 -7.41 19.69 27.71
N LEU A 55 -8.45 18.92 28.03
CA LEU A 55 -9.49 19.34 28.99
C LEU A 55 -8.95 19.51 30.41
N ALA A 56 -8.13 18.57 30.88
CA ALA A 56 -7.49 18.66 32.19
C ALA A 56 -6.59 19.91 32.29
N PHE A 57 -5.81 20.19 31.24
CA PHE A 57 -4.95 21.36 31.16
C PHE A 57 -5.74 22.67 31.15
N PHE A 58 -6.87 22.70 30.42
CA PHE A 58 -7.79 23.84 30.41
C PHE A 58 -8.42 24.07 31.79
N LYS A 59 -8.96 23.01 32.42
CA LYS A 59 -9.60 23.07 33.75
C LYS A 59 -8.62 23.49 34.85
N ALA A 60 -7.36 23.09 34.72
CA ALA A 60 -6.27 23.52 35.60
C ALA A 60 -5.75 24.93 35.28
N GLN A 61 -6.34 25.63 34.29
CA GLN A 61 -5.98 26.99 33.89
C GLN A 61 -4.51 27.18 33.46
N ARG A 62 -3.82 26.10 33.09
CA ARG A 62 -2.39 26.11 32.73
C ARG A 62 -2.09 26.90 31.45
N HIS A 63 -3.10 27.07 30.59
CA HIS A 63 -3.00 27.84 29.34
C HIS A 63 -2.78 29.34 29.57
N TYR A 64 -3.10 29.87 30.76
CA TYR A 64 -2.85 31.28 31.12
C TYR A 64 -1.38 31.59 31.45
N HIS A 65 -0.53 30.57 31.60
CA HIS A 65 0.88 30.77 31.99
C HIS A 65 1.74 31.36 30.86
N SER A 66 1.22 31.42 29.63
CA SER A 66 1.87 32.01 28.47
C SER A 66 0.87 32.84 27.64
N ASP A 67 1.33 33.53 26.60
CA ASP A 67 0.44 34.29 25.71
C ASP A 67 -0.19 33.37 24.66
N TYR A 68 0.60 32.41 24.21
CA TYR A 68 0.18 31.32 23.34
C TYR A 68 0.54 29.98 23.97
N SER A 69 -0.40 29.05 23.97
CA SER A 69 -0.13 27.68 24.43
C SER A 69 -0.82 26.63 23.58
N GLY A 70 -0.21 25.44 23.51
CA GLY A 70 -0.74 24.30 22.78
C GLY A 70 -0.27 22.99 23.41
N ILE A 71 -0.98 21.91 23.10
CA ILE A 71 -0.65 20.57 23.59
C ILE A 71 -0.61 19.63 22.41
N VAL A 72 0.56 19.05 22.12
CA VAL A 72 0.79 18.19 20.96
C VAL A 72 1.06 16.74 21.37
N SER A 73 0.68 15.81 20.48
CA SER A 73 0.94 14.38 20.63
C SER A 73 2.44 14.05 20.67
N PRO A 74 2.87 12.93 21.28
CA PRO A 74 4.24 12.43 21.16
C PRO A 74 4.72 12.34 19.70
N LYS A 75 3.80 12.13 18.75
CA LYS A 75 4.09 11.96 17.32
C LYS A 75 4.20 13.28 16.52
N PHE A 76 4.34 14.43 17.19
CA PHE A 76 4.44 15.73 16.49
C PHE A 76 5.49 15.72 15.39
N ARG A 77 6.75 15.42 15.72
CA ARG A 77 7.86 15.48 14.74
C ARG A 77 7.68 14.51 13.57
N GLU A 78 7.17 13.31 13.86
CA GLU A 78 6.89 12.27 12.85
C GLU A 78 5.81 12.74 11.85
N LYS A 79 4.68 13.25 12.36
CA LYS A 79 3.51 13.61 11.55
C LYS A 79 3.61 15.00 10.92
N ALA A 80 4.14 15.97 11.66
CA ALA A 80 4.26 17.36 11.24
C ALA A 80 5.51 17.62 10.38
N LYS A 81 6.48 16.69 10.35
CA LYS A 81 7.69 16.74 9.51
C LYS A 81 8.55 18.01 9.70
N ILE A 82 8.39 18.70 10.82
CA ILE A 82 9.16 19.87 11.25
C ILE A 82 9.58 19.72 12.71
N THR A 83 10.58 20.49 13.14
CA THR A 83 10.98 20.58 14.55
C THR A 83 10.08 21.54 15.32
N GLY A 84 10.05 21.38 16.65
CA GLY A 84 9.32 22.30 17.53
C GLY A 84 9.81 23.74 17.43
N ASN A 85 11.13 23.95 17.35
CA ASN A 85 11.71 25.28 17.14
C ASN A 85 11.23 25.93 15.84
N HIS A 86 11.09 25.18 14.75
CA HIS A 86 10.59 25.72 13.49
C HIS A 86 9.14 26.20 13.64
N PHE A 87 8.30 25.43 14.34
CA PHE A 87 6.91 25.84 14.57
C PHE A 87 6.80 27.06 15.49
N ILE A 88 7.61 27.12 16.56
CA ILE A 88 7.66 28.29 17.45
C ILE A 88 8.12 29.55 16.70
N ASN A 89 9.16 29.43 15.86
CA ASN A 89 9.63 30.55 15.04
C ASN A 89 8.54 31.04 14.09
N PHE A 90 7.84 30.13 13.42
CA PHE A 90 6.70 30.49 12.57
C PHE A 90 5.64 31.29 13.34
N ILE A 91 5.30 30.91 14.56
CA ILE A 91 4.33 31.63 15.39
C ILE A 91 4.85 33.06 15.71
N ASN A 92 6.10 33.16 16.16
CA ASN A 92 6.73 34.43 16.53
C ASN A 92 6.87 35.39 15.35
N GLU A 93 7.15 34.88 14.16
CA GLU A 93 7.31 35.66 12.92
C GLU A 93 5.96 36.14 12.34
N ASN A 94 4.84 35.62 12.85
CA ASN A 94 3.52 35.83 12.28
C ASN A 94 2.49 36.30 13.33
N PRO A 95 2.75 37.36 14.13
CA PRO A 95 1.90 37.74 15.25
C PRO A 95 0.49 38.14 14.83
N GLY A 96 -0.47 37.98 15.73
CA GLY A 96 -1.84 38.53 15.60
C GLY A 96 -2.92 37.53 15.19
N ALA A 97 -2.61 36.23 15.07
CA ALA A 97 -3.63 35.20 14.94
C ALA A 97 -4.16 34.78 16.33
N ASP A 98 -5.43 34.40 16.41
CA ASP A 98 -5.99 33.78 17.61
C ASP A 98 -5.44 32.36 17.79
N VAL A 99 -5.15 31.65 16.69
CA VAL A 99 -4.62 30.29 16.72
C VAL A 99 -3.71 29.99 15.54
N TYR A 100 -2.62 29.27 15.81
CA TYR A 100 -1.69 28.74 14.82
C TYR A 100 -1.79 27.23 14.80
N PHE A 101 -1.73 26.60 13.63
CA PHE A 101 -1.84 25.15 13.56
C PHE A 101 -1.07 24.53 12.40
N ILE A 102 -0.74 23.26 12.54
CA ILE A 102 -0.14 22.46 11.47
C ILE A 102 -0.99 21.22 11.21
N ASN A 103 -1.60 21.18 10.03
CA ASN A 103 -2.29 20.00 9.56
C ASN A 103 -1.25 18.95 9.10
N PRO A 104 -1.18 17.75 9.69
CA PRO A 104 -0.26 16.71 9.24
C PRO A 104 -0.68 16.04 7.93
N TYR A 105 -1.87 16.35 7.42
CA TYR A 105 -2.41 15.85 6.15
C TYR A 105 -2.99 17.01 5.32
N PRO A 106 -2.17 18.03 4.99
CA PRO A 106 -2.67 19.27 4.40
C PRO A 106 -3.25 19.04 2.99
N HIS A 107 -2.71 18.08 2.24
CA HIS A 107 -3.19 17.68 0.92
C HIS A 107 -4.64 17.12 0.93
N LEU A 108 -5.11 16.54 2.05
CA LEU A 108 -6.46 15.96 2.10
C LEU A 108 -7.58 16.99 1.93
N SER A 109 -7.32 18.28 2.19
CA SER A 109 -8.29 19.33 1.89
C SER A 109 -8.58 19.43 0.39
N TYR A 110 -7.70 18.96 -0.50
CA TYR A 110 -7.96 18.96 -1.94
C TYR A 110 -8.83 17.78 -2.39
N PHE A 111 -9.01 16.79 -1.52
CA PHE A 111 -9.74 15.57 -1.86
C PHE A 111 -11.07 15.46 -1.13
N CYS A 112 -11.24 16.16 -0.01
CA CYS A 112 -12.46 16.10 0.80
C CYS A 112 -13.15 17.45 0.85
N PHE A 113 -14.48 17.47 0.77
CA PHE A 113 -15.23 18.72 0.92
C PHE A 113 -15.06 19.28 2.34
N ASN A 114 -15.34 18.47 3.36
CA ASN A 114 -15.09 18.80 4.75
C ASN A 114 -14.57 17.58 5.53
N LEU A 115 -14.10 17.78 6.77
CA LEU A 115 -13.53 16.70 7.58
C LEU A 115 -14.54 15.61 7.95
N TRP A 116 -15.83 15.95 7.95
CA TRP A 116 -16.92 15.03 8.28
C TRP A 116 -17.23 14.08 7.13
N ASP A 117 -17.22 14.57 5.88
CA ASP A 117 -17.34 13.73 4.67
C ASP A 117 -16.19 12.71 4.59
N GLN A 118 -14.96 13.15 4.93
CA GLN A 118 -13.80 12.27 5.06
C GLN A 118 -13.97 11.23 6.17
N GLY A 119 -14.43 11.68 7.35
CA GLY A 119 -14.61 10.81 8.52
C GLY A 119 -15.70 9.77 8.31
N GLU A 120 -16.81 10.13 7.66
CA GLU A 120 -17.89 9.21 7.33
C GLU A 120 -17.46 8.11 6.36
N LEU A 121 -16.62 8.46 5.39
CA LEU A 121 -16.07 7.49 4.43
C LEU A 121 -15.17 6.45 5.13
N VAL A 122 -14.32 6.89 6.05
CA VAL A 122 -13.34 6.03 6.73
C VAL A 122 -13.95 5.31 7.94
N SER A 123 -14.94 5.92 8.59
CA SER A 123 -15.59 5.40 9.79
C SER A 123 -17.10 5.59 9.67
N PRO A 124 -17.81 4.68 8.97
CA PRO A 124 -19.25 4.80 8.74
C PRO A 124 -20.05 5.00 10.02
N GLY A 125 -21.03 5.90 9.97
CA GLY A 125 -21.87 6.29 11.11
C GLY A 125 -21.26 7.34 12.05
N LEU A 126 -20.06 7.85 11.75
CA LEU A 126 -19.41 8.91 12.54
C LEU A 126 -20.25 10.18 12.59
N CYS A 127 -20.78 10.63 11.46
CA CYS A 127 -21.58 11.86 11.39
C CYS A 127 -22.86 11.77 12.22
N ASP A 128 -23.51 10.59 12.25
CA ASP A 128 -24.71 10.39 13.05
C ASP A 128 -24.42 10.41 14.55
N LEU A 129 -23.28 9.87 14.97
CA LEU A 129 -22.83 9.98 16.35
C LEU A 129 -22.53 11.43 16.70
N ALA A 130 -21.79 12.15 15.86
CA ALA A 130 -21.46 13.55 16.08
C ALA A 130 -22.71 14.44 16.15
N ASN A 131 -23.66 14.29 15.23
CA ASN A 131 -24.93 15.02 15.23
C ASN A 131 -25.73 14.79 16.54
N GLN A 132 -25.71 13.58 17.08
CA GLN A 132 -26.34 13.29 18.38
C GLN A 132 -25.63 14.00 19.54
N VAL A 133 -24.29 14.04 19.54
CA VAL A 133 -23.52 14.81 20.53
C VAL A 133 -23.87 16.30 20.46
N PHE A 134 -23.89 16.88 19.26
CA PHE A 134 -24.28 18.28 19.05
C PHE A 134 -25.71 18.57 19.55
N ALA A 135 -26.67 17.72 19.19
CA ALA A 135 -28.05 17.86 19.64
C ALA A 135 -28.18 17.78 21.17
N ALA A 136 -27.48 16.85 21.82
CA ALA A 136 -27.46 16.72 23.28
C ALA A 136 -26.80 17.92 24.01
N ALA A 137 -25.87 18.59 23.33
CA ALA A 137 -25.26 19.83 23.77
C ALA A 137 -26.12 21.08 23.46
N GLY A 138 -27.23 20.93 22.73
CA GLY A 138 -28.16 22.01 22.41
C GLY A 138 -27.85 22.75 21.10
N TYR A 139 -27.00 22.20 20.25
CA TYR A 139 -26.72 22.77 18.93
C TYR A 139 -27.66 22.19 17.86
N ASP A 140 -28.26 23.08 17.06
CA ASP A 140 -29.00 22.72 15.85
C ASP A 140 -28.07 22.74 14.64
N ILE A 141 -27.22 21.71 14.55
CA ILE A 141 -26.21 21.56 13.51
C ILE A 141 -26.33 20.17 12.89
N ASP A 142 -26.23 20.11 11.57
CA ASP A 142 -25.95 18.88 10.84
C ASP A 142 -24.51 18.98 10.30
N VAL A 143 -23.62 18.13 10.80
CA VAL A 143 -22.20 18.15 10.41
C VAL A 143 -21.99 17.93 8.92
N ARG A 144 -22.94 17.27 8.25
CA ARG A 144 -22.94 17.09 6.79
C ARG A 144 -23.27 18.36 6.03
N LYS A 145 -23.80 19.39 6.68
CA LYS A 145 -24.12 20.67 6.04
C LYS A 145 -23.11 21.76 6.37
N LEU A 146 -22.09 21.43 7.17
CA LEU A 146 -21.00 22.35 7.47
C LEU A 146 -20.24 22.72 6.20
N PRO A 147 -19.71 23.96 6.14
CA PRO A 147 -19.00 24.45 4.97
C PRO A 147 -17.73 23.66 4.69
N ARG A 148 -17.19 23.89 3.49
CA ARG A 148 -15.91 23.38 3.02
C ARG A 148 -14.77 23.70 4.00
N ASN A 149 -13.92 22.70 4.31
CA ASN A 149 -12.68 22.93 5.08
C ASN A 149 -11.45 23.03 4.17
N ARG A 150 -10.95 24.26 3.96
CA ARG A 150 -9.74 24.51 3.16
C ARG A 150 -8.47 24.35 4.00
N THR A 151 -7.31 24.63 3.40
CA THR A 151 -5.99 24.60 4.06
C THR A 151 -5.91 25.48 5.31
N ASP A 152 -6.67 26.58 5.34
CA ASP A 152 -6.75 27.55 6.44
C ASP A 152 -7.72 27.17 7.57
N THR A 153 -8.47 26.08 7.43
CA THR A 153 -9.49 25.65 8.41
C THR A 153 -9.43 24.17 8.77
N ALA A 154 -8.74 23.34 7.97
CA ALA A 154 -8.67 21.89 8.15
C ALA A 154 -7.54 21.44 9.10
N LEU A 155 -7.88 20.73 10.18
CA LEU A 155 -6.92 20.10 11.09
C LEU A 155 -7.48 18.78 11.64
N TYR A 156 -6.70 17.71 11.51
CA TYR A 156 -7.10 16.34 11.88
C TYR A 156 -6.52 15.86 13.22
N CYS A 157 -5.93 16.75 14.03
CA CYS A 157 -5.30 16.37 15.30
C CYS A 157 -5.10 17.60 16.22
N ASN A 158 -4.46 17.38 17.36
CA ASN A 158 -4.16 18.41 18.36
C ASN A 158 -2.91 19.27 18.05
N PHE A 159 -2.56 19.51 16.79
CA PHE A 159 -1.37 20.30 16.44
C PHE A 159 -1.71 21.77 16.25
N TRP A 160 -2.19 22.41 17.32
CA TRP A 160 -2.54 23.81 17.35
C TRP A 160 -2.01 24.50 18.60
N VAL A 161 -1.81 25.81 18.51
CA VAL A 161 -1.30 26.70 19.55
C VAL A 161 -2.17 27.94 19.57
N GLY A 162 -2.97 28.07 20.61
CA GLY A 162 -3.99 29.10 20.75
C GLY A 162 -3.56 30.23 21.69
N SER A 163 -4.02 31.44 21.39
CA SER A 163 -4.01 32.55 22.33
C SER A 163 -4.94 32.27 23.51
N ARG A 164 -4.83 33.03 24.60
CA ARG A 164 -5.80 32.96 25.71
C ARG A 164 -7.24 33.14 25.25
N ARG A 165 -7.47 34.12 24.35
CA ARG A 165 -8.78 34.35 23.74
C ARG A 165 -9.28 33.11 23.00
N PHE A 166 -8.43 32.42 22.24
CA PHE A 166 -8.82 31.19 21.57
C PHE A 166 -9.18 30.08 22.56
N TRP A 167 -8.38 29.88 23.61
CA TRP A 167 -8.69 28.91 24.67
C TRP A 167 -10.04 29.20 25.34
N ASP A 168 -10.31 30.47 25.67
CA ASP A 168 -11.56 30.92 26.30
C ASP A 168 -12.79 30.75 25.40
N LEU A 169 -12.60 30.68 24.08
CA LEU A 169 -13.67 30.48 23.11
C LEU A 169 -13.85 28.99 22.77
N PHE A 170 -12.77 28.29 22.46
CA PHE A 170 -12.80 26.92 21.94
C PHE A 170 -13.04 25.87 23.03
N MET A 171 -12.41 26.01 24.20
CA MET A 171 -12.50 24.94 25.20
C MET A 171 -13.85 24.84 25.90
N PRO A 172 -14.60 25.93 26.17
CA PRO A 172 -15.98 25.81 26.63
C PRO A 172 -16.88 25.07 25.63
N PHE A 173 -16.64 25.25 24.33
CA PHE A 173 -17.34 24.49 23.28
C PHE A 173 -17.03 22.99 23.37
N VAL A 174 -15.75 22.61 23.46
CA VAL A 174 -15.34 21.20 23.60
C VAL A 174 -15.82 20.58 24.91
N ASP A 175 -15.66 21.28 26.04
CA ASP A 175 -16.08 20.80 27.37
C ASP A 175 -17.61 20.62 27.43
N GLY A 176 -18.38 21.54 26.83
CA GLY A 176 -19.84 21.42 26.71
C GLY A 176 -20.27 20.19 25.92
N LEU A 177 -19.59 19.88 24.82
CA LEU A 177 -19.84 18.68 24.01
C LEU A 177 -19.46 17.39 24.76
N VAL A 178 -18.34 17.38 25.50
CA VAL A 178 -17.97 16.23 26.34
C VAL A 178 -18.98 16.02 27.46
N ALA A 179 -19.42 17.10 28.12
CA ALA A 179 -20.42 17.01 29.19
C ALA A 179 -21.80 16.56 28.67
N ALA A 180 -22.11 16.80 27.40
CA ALA A 180 -23.36 16.35 26.78
C ALA A 180 -23.41 14.83 26.56
N LEU A 181 -22.27 14.13 26.58
CA LEU A 181 -22.23 12.67 26.42
C LEU A 181 -23.07 11.95 27.49
N ASP A 182 -23.07 12.45 28.72
CA ASP A 182 -23.84 11.88 29.84
C ASP A 182 -25.36 11.97 29.64
N ARG A 183 -25.82 12.82 28.71
CA ARG A 183 -27.24 13.00 28.37
C ARG A 183 -27.69 12.10 27.21
N LEU A 184 -26.76 11.43 26.53
CA LEU A 184 -27.07 10.56 25.41
C LEU A 184 -27.67 9.23 25.90
N PRO A 185 -28.50 8.55 25.09
CA PRO A 185 -28.92 7.18 25.39
C PRO A 185 -27.70 6.25 25.56
N GLU A 186 -27.78 5.30 26.47
CA GLU A 186 -26.69 4.36 26.79
C GLU A 186 -26.15 3.63 25.55
N ALA A 187 -27.03 3.24 24.61
CA ALA A 187 -26.64 2.63 23.35
C ALA A 187 -25.75 3.54 22.47
N VAL A 188 -25.97 4.85 22.51
CA VAL A 188 -25.19 5.83 21.75
C VAL A 188 -23.85 6.08 22.44
N GLN A 189 -23.84 6.21 23.76
CA GLN A 189 -22.62 6.30 24.55
C GLN A 189 -21.72 5.07 24.31
N GLY A 190 -22.30 3.87 24.35
CA GLY A 190 -21.61 2.62 24.06
C GLY A 190 -21.01 2.55 22.66
N ARG A 191 -21.62 3.21 21.66
CA ARG A 191 -21.03 3.33 20.31
C ARG A 191 -19.88 4.33 20.25
N ILE A 192 -19.99 5.47 20.95
CA ILE A 192 -18.95 6.51 20.99
C ILE A 192 -17.67 5.96 21.64
N PHE A 193 -17.80 5.22 22.73
CA PHE A 193 -16.68 4.55 23.41
C PHE A 193 -16.41 3.13 22.89
N GLY A 194 -17.14 2.69 21.87
CA GLY A 194 -16.94 1.42 21.19
C GLY A 194 -15.81 1.50 20.15
N PRO A 195 -15.33 0.34 19.67
CA PRO A 195 -14.21 0.26 18.73
C PRO A 195 -14.54 0.94 17.41
N ALA A 196 -13.61 1.77 16.92
CA ALA A 196 -13.67 2.42 15.61
C ALA A 196 -12.72 1.72 14.62
N PRO A 197 -13.05 1.70 13.32
CA PRO A 197 -12.15 1.18 12.28
C PRO A 197 -10.86 2.02 12.18
N TYR A 198 -9.75 1.55 12.77
CA TYR A 198 -8.46 2.26 12.77
C TYR A 198 -7.26 1.31 12.89
N LEU A 199 -6.06 1.81 12.54
CA LEU A 199 -4.78 1.05 12.57
C LEU A 199 -4.38 0.56 13.98
N THR A 200 -4.82 1.27 15.01
CA THR A 200 -4.54 0.99 16.41
C THR A 200 -5.86 0.98 17.15
N GLU A 201 -5.91 0.28 18.28
CA GLU A 201 -7.09 0.27 19.13
C GLU A 201 -7.52 1.71 19.45
N ALA A 202 -8.74 2.05 19.06
CA ALA A 202 -9.29 3.38 19.13
C ALA A 202 -10.80 3.30 19.26
N THR A 203 -11.38 4.25 19.99
CA THR A 203 -12.82 4.44 20.05
C THR A 203 -13.28 5.48 19.02
N TYR A 204 -14.59 5.66 18.84
CA TYR A 204 -15.11 6.75 18.00
C TYR A 204 -14.89 8.14 18.61
N PHE A 205 -14.76 8.24 19.94
CA PHE A 205 -14.57 9.48 20.68
C PHE A 205 -13.45 10.39 20.09
N PRO A 206 -12.18 9.96 19.98
CA PRO A 206 -11.13 10.84 19.46
C PRO A 206 -11.42 11.32 18.04
N PHE A 207 -12.00 10.48 17.17
CA PHE A 207 -12.34 10.87 15.81
C PHE A 207 -13.45 11.92 15.72
N ILE A 208 -14.40 11.90 16.66
CA ILE A 208 -15.40 12.96 16.79
C ILE A 208 -14.71 14.24 17.27
N PHE A 209 -13.94 14.17 18.35
CA PHE A 209 -13.44 15.35 19.04
C PHE A 209 -12.24 16.03 18.35
N GLU A 210 -11.39 15.30 17.61
CA GLU A 210 -10.31 15.90 16.81
C GLU A 210 -10.85 16.83 15.70
N ARG A 211 -12.08 16.59 15.22
CA ARG A 211 -12.74 17.43 14.20
C ARG A 211 -13.40 18.68 14.78
N MET A 212 -13.44 18.81 16.11
CA MET A 212 -14.06 19.97 16.77
C MET A 212 -13.29 21.25 16.53
N PHE A 213 -11.96 21.19 16.35
CA PHE A 213 -11.17 22.36 15.98
C PHE A 213 -11.67 22.98 14.66
N SER A 214 -11.70 22.20 13.59
CA SER A 214 -12.16 22.67 12.28
C SER A 214 -13.65 23.03 12.26
N THR A 215 -14.47 22.29 13.02
CA THR A 215 -15.89 22.60 13.17
C THR A 215 -16.08 23.94 13.88
N PHE A 216 -15.31 24.20 14.93
CA PHE A 216 -15.35 25.45 15.66
C PHE A 216 -15.00 26.64 14.78
N LEU A 217 -13.91 26.56 13.99
CA LEU A 217 -13.55 27.61 13.04
C LEU A 217 -14.64 27.86 11.97
N ALA A 218 -15.36 26.82 11.56
CA ALA A 218 -16.48 26.96 10.62
C ALA A 218 -17.69 27.69 11.24
N LEU A 219 -17.89 27.55 12.55
CA LEU A 219 -18.97 28.21 13.30
C LEU A 219 -18.60 29.62 13.79
N HIS A 220 -17.30 29.89 13.92
CA HIS A 220 -16.75 31.13 14.46
C HIS A 220 -15.82 31.82 13.45
N PRO A 221 -16.36 32.38 12.35
CA PRO A 221 -15.56 33.04 11.31
C PRO A 221 -14.82 34.30 11.82
N GLU A 222 -15.15 34.79 13.00
CA GLU A 222 -14.44 35.88 13.68
C GLU A 222 -13.08 35.46 14.29
N VAL A 223 -12.80 34.16 14.39
CA VAL A 223 -11.53 33.64 14.91
C VAL A 223 -10.47 33.66 13.82
N VAL A 224 -9.36 34.36 14.08
CA VAL A 224 -8.25 34.45 13.13
C VAL A 224 -7.35 33.23 13.27
N ALA A 225 -7.49 32.25 12.37
CA ALA A 225 -6.63 31.07 12.33
C ALA A 225 -5.51 31.22 11.30
N LYS A 226 -4.31 30.71 11.62
CA LYS A 226 -3.16 30.74 10.70
C LYS A 226 -2.54 29.34 10.53
N PRO A 227 -2.67 28.71 9.35
CA PRO A 227 -2.04 27.42 9.09
C PRO A 227 -0.54 27.59 8.82
N PHE A 228 0.25 26.58 9.19
CA PHE A 228 1.67 26.49 8.82
C PHE A 228 1.84 26.26 7.31
N HIS A 229 1.06 25.34 6.73
CA HIS A 229 1.04 25.07 5.29
C HIS A 229 -0.13 25.80 4.66
N ASN A 230 0.12 26.67 3.67
CA ASN A 230 -0.94 27.47 3.06
C ASN A 230 -1.09 27.26 1.55
N CYS A 231 -0.16 26.54 0.91
CA CYS A 231 -0.21 26.30 -0.53
C CYS A 231 0.23 24.89 -0.91
N PRO A 232 -0.19 24.38 -2.09
CA PRO A 232 0.19 23.05 -2.58
C PRO A 232 1.69 22.76 -2.66
N ALA A 233 2.52 23.79 -2.84
CA ALA A 233 3.98 23.62 -2.90
C ALA A 233 4.57 23.05 -1.59
N ASP A 234 3.88 23.25 -0.47
CA ASP A 234 4.32 22.76 0.84
C ASP A 234 3.95 21.29 1.08
N PHE A 235 3.14 20.68 0.21
CA PHE A 235 2.54 19.37 0.45
C PHE A 235 3.42 18.20 0.03
N GLU A 236 4.49 18.47 -0.71
CA GLU A 236 5.41 17.48 -1.25
C GLU A 236 5.83 16.40 -0.23
N PRO A 237 6.20 16.74 1.02
CA PRO A 237 6.56 15.74 2.00
C PRO A 237 5.39 14.87 2.44
N TYR A 238 4.14 15.32 2.28
CA TYR A 238 2.94 14.73 2.89
C TYR A 238 2.20 13.75 1.98
N TYR A 239 2.50 13.73 0.69
CA TYR A 239 1.88 12.76 -0.22
C TYR A 239 2.19 11.32 0.19
N PHE A 240 1.14 10.51 0.31
CA PHE A 240 1.21 9.08 0.50
C PHE A 240 1.49 8.34 -0.82
N SER A 241 1.14 8.94 -1.96
CA SER A 241 1.37 8.36 -3.29
C SER A 241 1.59 9.40 -4.38
N ASP A 242 2.23 8.99 -5.49
CA ASP A 242 2.35 9.81 -6.70
C ASP A 242 1.00 10.16 -7.31
N MET A 243 -0.04 9.39 -6.95
CA MET A 243 -1.41 9.67 -7.34
C MET A 243 -1.87 10.99 -6.72
N GLU A 244 -1.76 11.14 -5.39
CA GLU A 244 -2.17 12.38 -4.72
C GLU A 244 -1.43 13.60 -5.27
N ARG A 245 -0.13 13.44 -5.56
CA ARG A 245 0.68 14.45 -6.23
C ARG A 245 0.10 14.83 -7.60
N LEU A 246 -0.22 13.84 -8.43
CA LEU A 246 -0.80 14.05 -9.76
C LEU A 246 -2.18 14.72 -9.68
N LEU A 247 -3.05 14.29 -8.76
CA LEU A 247 -4.37 14.89 -8.61
C LEU A 247 -4.28 16.37 -8.20
N ILE A 248 -3.39 16.73 -7.27
CA ILE A 248 -3.20 18.13 -6.91
C ILE A 248 -2.57 18.92 -8.06
N ALA A 249 -1.62 18.34 -8.80
CA ALA A 249 -1.03 19.00 -9.96
C ALA A 249 -2.08 19.31 -11.05
N GLU A 250 -2.98 18.37 -11.32
CA GLU A 250 -3.98 18.48 -12.38
C GLU A 250 -5.25 19.26 -11.97
N TRP A 251 -5.70 19.10 -10.72
CA TRP A 251 -6.99 19.65 -10.24
C TRP A 251 -6.83 20.79 -9.25
N GLY A 252 -5.64 21.01 -8.68
CA GLY A 252 -5.38 21.99 -7.63
C GLY A 252 -5.82 23.40 -8.02
N THR A 253 -5.41 23.88 -9.20
CA THR A 253 -5.79 25.20 -9.71
C THR A 253 -7.30 25.38 -9.84
N MET A 254 -8.02 24.33 -10.26
CA MET A 254 -9.48 24.38 -10.38
C MET A 254 -10.14 24.46 -9.00
N ILE A 255 -9.65 23.66 -8.05
CA ILE A 255 -10.14 23.65 -6.66
C ILE A 255 -9.86 24.99 -5.99
N ASP A 256 -8.66 25.56 -6.16
CA ASP A 256 -8.31 26.88 -5.64
C ASP A 256 -9.26 27.96 -6.21
N GLY A 257 -9.62 27.86 -7.50
CA GLY A 257 -10.62 28.72 -8.13
C GLY A 257 -12.01 28.59 -7.49
N TRP A 258 -12.44 27.38 -7.11
CA TRP A 258 -13.69 27.18 -6.39
C TRP A 258 -13.61 27.75 -4.97
N ASP A 259 -12.50 27.52 -4.28
CA ASP A 259 -12.26 28.00 -2.92
C ASP A 259 -12.29 29.55 -2.87
N GLN A 260 -11.72 30.22 -3.88
CA GLN A 260 -11.79 31.67 -4.06
C GLN A 260 -13.21 32.18 -4.37
N SER A 261 -13.99 31.41 -5.13
CA SER A 261 -15.37 31.78 -5.46
C SER A 261 -16.33 31.67 -4.27
N GLY A 262 -16.03 30.78 -3.32
CA GLY A 262 -16.91 30.45 -2.19
C GLY A 262 -18.20 29.70 -2.57
N VAL A 263 -18.39 29.35 -3.85
CA VAL A 263 -19.62 28.70 -4.34
C VAL A 263 -19.37 27.19 -4.47
N TYR A 264 -20.23 26.38 -3.85
CA TYR A 264 -20.20 24.92 -3.96
C TYR A 264 -21.60 24.39 -4.20
N ASP A 265 -21.87 23.95 -5.43
CA ASP A 265 -23.08 23.23 -5.78
C ASP A 265 -22.94 21.73 -5.49
N ALA A 266 -24.03 20.99 -5.74
CA ALA A 266 -24.05 19.55 -5.53
C ALA A 266 -23.00 18.82 -6.39
N ASP A 267 -22.74 19.32 -7.60
CA ASP A 267 -21.78 18.72 -8.53
C ASP A 267 -20.35 18.84 -8.00
N ARG A 268 -19.95 20.02 -7.53
CA ARG A 268 -18.62 20.23 -6.90
C ARG A 268 -18.44 19.37 -5.66
N ARG A 269 -19.48 19.25 -4.83
CA ARG A 269 -19.43 18.37 -3.65
C ARG A 269 -19.30 16.90 -4.04
N GLN A 270 -20.00 16.47 -5.08
CA GLN A 270 -19.87 15.13 -5.63
C GLN A 270 -18.45 14.87 -6.18
N ILE A 271 -17.81 15.87 -6.78
CA ILE A 271 -16.41 15.78 -7.23
C ILE A 271 -15.47 15.49 -6.06
N PHE A 272 -15.58 16.23 -4.95
CA PHE A 272 -14.77 15.91 -3.75
C PHE A 272 -15.03 14.49 -3.25
N SER A 273 -16.29 14.04 -3.18
CA SER A 273 -16.61 12.66 -2.81
C SER A 273 -15.91 11.63 -3.71
N SER A 274 -15.89 11.88 -5.02
CA SER A 274 -15.20 11.03 -5.99
C SER A 274 -13.68 11.08 -5.84
N LEU A 275 -13.08 12.26 -5.65
CA LEU A 275 -11.64 12.44 -5.43
C LEU A 275 -11.17 11.69 -4.18
N MET A 276 -11.90 11.81 -3.07
CA MET A 276 -11.55 11.08 -1.85
C MET A 276 -11.67 9.57 -2.03
N LYS A 277 -12.70 9.08 -2.75
CA LYS A 277 -12.81 7.64 -3.07
C LYS A 277 -11.63 7.16 -3.92
N ILE A 278 -11.20 7.95 -4.91
CA ILE A 278 -10.00 7.64 -5.71
C ILE A 278 -8.79 7.56 -4.79
N VAL A 279 -8.54 8.57 -3.95
CA VAL A 279 -7.41 8.58 -3.03
C VAL A 279 -7.46 7.40 -2.06
N TYR A 280 -8.63 7.07 -1.53
CA TYR A 280 -8.80 5.93 -0.62
C TYR A 280 -8.59 4.58 -1.32
N LEU A 281 -9.08 4.41 -2.56
CA LEU A 281 -8.83 3.21 -3.36
C LEU A 281 -7.33 3.02 -3.64
N PHE A 282 -6.60 4.10 -3.92
CA PHE A 282 -5.17 4.04 -4.21
C PHE A 282 -4.30 3.92 -2.94
N ASN A 283 -4.71 4.53 -1.83
CA ASN A 283 -3.99 4.45 -0.55
C ASN A 283 -4.36 3.22 0.29
N GLY A 284 -5.55 2.64 0.11
CA GLY A 284 -6.00 1.41 0.78
C GLY A 284 -5.04 0.24 0.55
N VAL A 285 -4.42 0.20 -0.64
CA VAL A 285 -3.37 -0.76 -1.03
C VAL A 285 -2.09 -0.64 -0.17
N LYS A 286 -1.81 0.52 0.43
CA LYS A 286 -0.69 0.71 1.38
C LYS A 286 -1.09 0.46 2.84
N TYR A 287 -2.36 0.71 3.20
CA TYR A 287 -2.85 0.48 4.56
C TYR A 287 -2.88 -1.02 4.93
N GLU A 288 -3.27 -1.92 4.02
CA GLU A 288 -3.20 -3.37 4.26
C GLU A 288 -1.75 -3.91 4.26
N LYS A 289 -0.85 -3.33 3.45
CA LYS A 289 0.57 -3.73 3.44
C LYS A 289 1.30 -3.33 4.72
N SER A 290 1.06 -2.12 5.22
CA SER A 290 1.61 -1.66 6.50
C SER A 290 1.00 -2.39 7.70
N GLN A 291 -0.27 -2.81 7.62
CA GLN A 291 -0.90 -3.72 8.58
C GLN A 291 -0.19 -5.08 8.64
N GLN A 292 0.09 -5.71 7.49
CA GLN A 292 0.82 -6.97 7.46
C GLN A 292 2.28 -6.83 7.91
N GLU A 293 2.95 -5.72 7.60
CA GLU A 293 4.34 -5.47 8.02
C GLU A 293 4.45 -5.17 9.53
N LEU A 294 3.53 -4.40 10.12
CA LEU A 294 3.49 -4.14 11.57
C LEU A 294 3.07 -5.39 12.39
N LEU A 295 2.14 -6.19 11.86
CA LEU A 295 1.79 -7.50 12.44
C LEU A 295 2.94 -8.51 12.31
N ARG A 296 3.74 -8.45 11.24
CA ARG A 296 4.97 -9.26 11.09
C ARG A 296 6.08 -8.82 12.03
N GLN A 297 6.27 -7.51 12.21
CA GLN A 297 7.29 -6.97 13.12
C GLN A 297 6.97 -7.25 14.59
N SER A 298 5.69 -7.26 14.98
CA SER A 298 5.29 -7.66 16.35
C SER A 298 5.26 -9.19 16.56
N ALA A 299 5.17 -9.99 15.50
CA ALA A 299 5.23 -11.46 15.58
C ALA A 299 6.66 -12.05 15.50
N GLN A 300 7.68 -11.24 15.22
CA GLN A 300 9.07 -11.70 15.03
C GLN A 300 9.99 -11.52 16.25
N GLU A 301 9.51 -11.03 17.39
CA GLU A 301 10.27 -10.99 18.63
C GLU A 301 9.97 -12.21 19.53
N THR A 302 10.17 -13.42 19.01
CA THR A 302 10.45 -14.59 19.86
C THR A 302 11.05 -15.74 19.03
N SER A 303 12.38 -15.75 18.92
CA SER A 303 13.21 -16.92 19.28
C SER A 303 14.65 -16.67 18.86
N ALA A 304 15.54 -16.79 19.84
CA ALA A 304 16.96 -16.99 19.63
C ALA A 304 17.34 -18.37 20.20
N ILE A 305 18.50 -18.89 19.73
CA ILE A 305 19.25 -20.08 20.16
C ILE A 305 18.93 -21.32 19.27
N ASP A 306 19.84 -22.06 18.61
CA ASP A 306 21.32 -22.03 18.51
C ASP A 306 21.83 -22.82 17.28
N CYS A 307 23.09 -22.55 16.92
CA CYS A 307 24.15 -23.43 16.41
C CYS A 307 24.05 -24.22 15.08
N SER A 308 24.90 -23.75 14.15
CA SER A 308 25.90 -24.51 13.38
C SER A 308 25.46 -25.71 12.51
N TYR A 309 25.32 -25.47 11.21
CA TYR A 309 26.16 -26.03 10.14
C TYR A 309 25.94 -25.15 8.90
N LYS A 310 27.02 -24.61 8.30
CA LYS A 310 26.94 -23.89 7.00
C LYS A 310 26.63 -24.93 5.92
N VAL A 311 25.34 -25.15 5.64
CA VAL A 311 24.93 -25.71 4.34
C VAL A 311 25.04 -24.55 3.36
N THR A 312 25.99 -24.63 2.43
CA THR A 312 26.00 -23.77 1.25
C THR A 312 24.68 -24.00 0.51
N LYS A 313 23.79 -23.02 0.52
CA LYS A 313 22.50 -23.05 -0.17
C LYS A 313 22.74 -23.31 -1.66
N ARG A 314 22.35 -24.48 -2.17
CA ARG A 314 22.48 -24.88 -3.58
C ARG A 314 21.10 -24.82 -4.22
N ASN A 315 20.91 -24.07 -5.31
CA ASN A 315 19.69 -24.09 -6.11
C ASN A 315 19.99 -24.62 -7.52
N ALA A 316 18.94 -25.01 -8.24
CA ALA A 316 19.04 -25.46 -9.62
C ALA A 316 18.01 -24.77 -10.52
N LEU A 317 18.38 -24.55 -11.78
CA LEU A 317 17.54 -24.00 -12.83
C LEU A 317 17.50 -24.94 -14.04
N VAL A 318 16.30 -25.28 -14.49
CA VAL A 318 16.08 -26.02 -15.74
C VAL A 318 15.34 -25.13 -16.72
N VAL A 319 15.98 -24.84 -17.85
CA VAL A 319 15.45 -23.96 -18.90
C VAL A 319 14.91 -24.80 -20.06
N ALA A 320 13.67 -24.58 -20.47
CA ALA A 320 13.09 -25.10 -21.70
C ALA A 320 13.04 -24.01 -22.77
N HIS A 321 13.76 -24.20 -23.86
CA HIS A 321 13.90 -23.20 -24.91
C HIS A 321 13.36 -23.69 -26.26
N TYR A 322 12.60 -22.83 -26.92
CA TYR A 322 12.25 -22.96 -28.33
C TYR A 322 12.14 -21.59 -29.00
N HIS A 323 12.70 -21.50 -30.21
CA HIS A 323 12.49 -20.40 -31.15
C HIS A 323 12.53 -20.96 -32.57
N GLU A 324 11.73 -20.43 -33.50
CA GLU A 324 11.64 -20.96 -34.87
C GLU A 324 12.97 -20.79 -35.64
N GLN A 325 13.64 -19.66 -35.47
CA GLN A 325 14.95 -19.36 -36.07
C GLN A 325 16.13 -19.72 -35.14
N GLY A 326 15.84 -20.33 -33.99
CA GLY A 326 16.82 -20.74 -32.98
C GLY A 326 17.60 -19.62 -32.29
N VAL A 327 16.97 -18.44 -32.17
CA VAL A 327 17.43 -17.31 -31.38
C VAL A 327 17.20 -17.56 -29.90
N ILE A 328 18.20 -17.27 -29.08
CA ILE A 328 18.05 -17.15 -27.62
C ILE A 328 18.12 -15.66 -27.27
N ALA A 329 17.06 -15.14 -26.65
CA ALA A 329 16.99 -13.72 -26.27
C ALA A 329 18.12 -13.35 -25.29
N GLN A 330 18.77 -12.20 -25.51
CA GLN A 330 19.91 -11.78 -24.68
C GLN A 330 19.57 -11.71 -23.19
N GLY A 331 18.38 -11.22 -22.82
CA GLY A 331 17.95 -11.17 -21.41
C GLY A 331 17.85 -12.56 -20.74
N LEU A 332 17.59 -13.63 -21.50
CA LEU A 332 17.63 -15.00 -20.97
C LEU A 332 19.07 -15.49 -20.78
N ILE A 333 19.97 -15.15 -21.71
CA ILE A 333 21.41 -15.47 -21.61
C ILE A 333 22.01 -14.78 -20.38
N ASP A 334 21.72 -13.50 -20.20
CA ASP A 334 22.20 -12.70 -19.06
C ASP A 334 21.69 -13.30 -17.75
N PHE A 335 20.39 -13.59 -17.67
CA PHE A 335 19.78 -14.23 -16.51
C PHE A 335 20.41 -15.58 -16.17
N ILE A 336 20.64 -16.45 -17.16
CA ILE A 336 21.31 -17.75 -16.96
C ILE A 336 22.73 -17.56 -16.45
N SER A 337 23.46 -16.59 -17.02
CA SER A 337 24.84 -16.30 -16.66
C SER A 337 24.95 -15.83 -15.21
N ASP A 338 24.06 -14.92 -14.79
CA ASP A 338 24.00 -14.42 -13.42
C ASP A 338 23.60 -15.53 -12.43
N TYR A 339 22.61 -16.35 -12.80
CA TYR A 339 22.15 -17.45 -11.96
C TYR A 339 23.27 -18.50 -11.73
N TYR A 340 24.02 -18.84 -12.78
CA TYR A 340 25.20 -19.71 -12.70
C TYR A 340 26.34 -19.07 -11.90
N ALA A 341 26.66 -17.80 -12.14
CA ALA A 341 27.72 -17.07 -11.44
C ALA A 341 27.46 -16.96 -9.92
N ALA A 342 26.20 -16.98 -9.50
CA ALA A 342 25.81 -17.06 -8.09
C ALA A 342 26.04 -18.44 -7.43
N GLY A 343 26.64 -19.40 -8.15
CA GLY A 343 26.97 -20.74 -7.65
C GLY A 343 25.83 -21.75 -7.74
N ASN A 344 24.79 -21.45 -8.52
CA ASN A 344 23.68 -22.36 -8.74
C ASN A 344 23.90 -23.23 -9.98
N GLU A 345 23.24 -24.39 -10.02
CA GLU A 345 23.32 -25.32 -11.14
C GLU A 345 22.32 -24.94 -12.23
N VAL A 346 22.73 -25.07 -13.50
CA VAL A 346 21.86 -24.75 -14.64
C VAL A 346 21.90 -25.87 -15.69
N VAL A 347 20.73 -26.28 -16.13
CA VAL A 347 20.54 -27.16 -17.29
C VAL A 347 19.68 -26.43 -18.32
N PHE A 348 20.23 -26.21 -19.50
CA PHE A 348 19.55 -25.58 -20.62
C PHE A 348 19.15 -26.63 -21.66
N VAL A 349 17.85 -26.80 -21.88
CA VAL A 349 17.29 -27.74 -22.85
C VAL A 349 16.62 -26.99 -23.98
N SER A 350 17.07 -27.19 -25.22
CA SER A 350 16.49 -26.54 -26.39
C SER A 350 16.03 -27.55 -27.43
N THR A 351 14.91 -27.25 -28.09
CA THR A 351 14.43 -28.04 -29.25
C THR A 351 14.89 -27.50 -30.59
N ASN A 352 15.47 -26.29 -30.62
CA ASN A 352 15.95 -25.63 -31.84
C ASN A 352 16.81 -24.40 -31.48
N ALA A 353 17.98 -24.54 -30.85
CA ALA A 353 18.87 -23.39 -30.59
C ALA A 353 20.05 -23.40 -31.56
N SER A 354 20.37 -22.24 -32.13
CA SER A 354 21.54 -22.10 -33.00
C SER A 354 22.83 -22.06 -32.16
N GLU A 355 23.89 -22.71 -32.65
CA GLU A 355 25.21 -22.74 -32.01
C GLU A 355 25.73 -21.33 -31.67
N LYS A 356 25.48 -20.36 -32.55
CA LYS A 356 25.81 -18.94 -32.36
C LYS A 356 25.34 -18.38 -31.00
N TYR A 357 24.17 -18.80 -30.54
CA TYR A 357 23.61 -18.33 -29.27
C TYR A 357 23.98 -19.24 -28.10
N ILE A 358 24.18 -20.54 -28.34
CA ILE A 358 24.67 -21.48 -27.34
C ILE A 358 26.07 -21.07 -26.87
N ASP A 359 26.94 -20.62 -27.78
CA ASP A 359 28.30 -20.15 -27.47
C ASP A 359 28.34 -18.94 -26.51
N LYS A 360 27.20 -18.27 -26.30
CA LYS A 360 27.07 -17.17 -25.34
C LYS A 360 26.68 -17.62 -23.94
N LEU A 361 26.22 -18.86 -23.77
CA LEU A 361 25.89 -19.40 -22.45
C LEU A 361 27.19 -19.76 -21.69
N PRO A 362 27.19 -19.81 -20.35
CA PRO A 362 28.39 -20.19 -19.61
C PRO A 362 28.89 -21.60 -19.99
N ALA A 363 30.19 -21.74 -20.24
CA ALA A 363 30.76 -22.97 -20.84
C ALA A 363 30.54 -24.26 -20.01
N ASP A 364 30.36 -24.12 -18.69
CA ASP A 364 30.28 -25.24 -17.75
C ASP A 364 28.83 -25.65 -17.42
N ILE A 365 27.81 -24.99 -18.00
CA ILE A 365 26.42 -25.44 -17.80
C ILE A 365 26.12 -26.65 -18.69
N THR A 366 25.13 -27.44 -18.28
CA THR A 366 24.67 -28.56 -19.11
C THR A 366 23.74 -28.04 -20.21
N VAL A 367 24.12 -28.22 -21.48
CA VAL A 367 23.30 -27.86 -22.65
C VAL A 367 22.83 -29.13 -23.36
N ILE A 368 21.51 -29.28 -23.54
CA ILE A 368 20.88 -30.43 -24.18
C ILE A 368 20.08 -29.94 -25.38
N GLN A 369 20.44 -30.42 -26.58
CA GLN A 369 19.62 -30.26 -27.78
C GLN A 369 18.79 -31.53 -28.01
N ARG A 370 17.50 -31.36 -28.35
CA ARG A 370 16.57 -32.47 -28.56
C ARG A 370 15.58 -32.18 -29.69
N GLU A 371 14.88 -33.20 -30.14
CA GLU A 371 13.81 -33.05 -31.12
C GLU A 371 12.62 -32.25 -30.55
N ASN A 372 11.95 -31.48 -31.41
CA ASN A 372 10.81 -30.63 -31.06
C ASN A 372 9.52 -31.43 -30.88
N SER A 373 9.43 -32.21 -29.80
CA SER A 373 8.26 -33.02 -29.44
C SER A 373 7.91 -32.88 -27.95
N GLY A 374 6.64 -33.07 -27.58
CA GLY A 374 6.21 -33.10 -26.18
C GLY A 374 6.32 -31.76 -25.41
N TYR A 375 6.49 -30.64 -26.12
CA TYR A 375 6.50 -29.27 -25.59
C TYR A 375 7.47 -29.07 -24.40
N ASP A 376 7.31 -27.97 -23.66
CA ASP A 376 8.23 -27.55 -22.60
C ASP A 376 8.33 -28.57 -21.45
N PHE A 377 7.23 -29.26 -21.11
CA PHE A 377 7.22 -30.24 -20.02
C PHE A 377 8.17 -31.42 -20.26
N LEU A 378 8.33 -31.86 -21.52
CA LEU A 378 9.31 -32.90 -21.83
C LEU A 378 10.74 -32.35 -21.76
N SER A 379 10.95 -31.09 -22.12
CA SER A 379 12.24 -30.42 -21.92
C SER A 379 12.58 -30.25 -20.44
N TYR A 380 11.60 -29.89 -19.60
CA TYR A 380 11.76 -29.89 -18.14
C TYR A 380 12.13 -31.27 -17.61
N LYS A 381 11.39 -32.32 -18.01
CA LYS A 381 11.69 -33.71 -17.60
C LYS A 381 13.14 -34.10 -17.92
N ILE A 382 13.58 -33.84 -19.15
CA ILE A 382 14.94 -34.16 -19.60
C ILE A 382 15.98 -33.37 -18.82
N GLY A 383 15.74 -32.07 -18.60
CA GLY A 383 16.67 -31.24 -17.85
C GLY A 383 16.76 -31.62 -16.38
N ILE A 384 15.63 -31.95 -15.75
CA ILE A 384 15.56 -32.45 -14.37
C ILE A 384 16.30 -33.79 -14.24
N ALA A 385 16.16 -34.68 -15.22
CA ALA A 385 16.86 -35.96 -15.24
C ALA A 385 18.38 -35.83 -15.42
N ALA A 386 18.87 -34.69 -15.94
CA ALA A 386 20.29 -34.41 -16.07
C ALA A 386 20.92 -33.86 -14.77
N LEU A 387 20.10 -33.37 -13.83
CA LEU A 387 20.59 -32.93 -12.52
C LEU A 387 20.94 -34.14 -11.65
N THR A 388 22.00 -33.98 -10.86
CA THR A 388 22.41 -34.97 -9.86
C THR A 388 22.00 -34.51 -8.46
N ASP A 389 21.73 -35.47 -7.57
CA ASP A 389 21.42 -35.21 -6.17
C ASP A 389 20.33 -34.13 -5.95
N ILE A 390 19.24 -34.22 -6.72
CA ILE A 390 18.14 -33.22 -6.70
C ILE A 390 17.58 -32.94 -5.30
N GLN A 391 17.78 -33.89 -4.38
CA GLN A 391 17.35 -33.85 -2.99
C GLN A 391 18.14 -32.88 -2.10
N ASP A 392 19.30 -32.44 -2.59
CA ASP A 392 20.20 -31.54 -1.88
C ASP A 392 19.94 -30.07 -2.24
N PHE A 393 19.19 -29.79 -3.30
CA PHE A 393 18.80 -28.42 -3.63
C PHE A 393 17.83 -27.85 -2.60
N GLU A 394 17.97 -26.56 -2.28
CA GLU A 394 16.98 -25.81 -1.50
C GLU A 394 15.75 -25.53 -2.36
N HIS A 395 15.97 -25.16 -3.63
CA HIS A 395 14.95 -24.99 -4.64
C HIS A 395 15.41 -25.48 -6.02
N LEU A 396 14.47 -26.04 -6.77
CA LEU A 396 14.62 -26.31 -8.20
C LEU A 396 13.60 -25.45 -8.96
N THR A 397 14.08 -24.60 -9.86
CA THR A 397 13.25 -23.74 -10.69
C THR A 397 13.20 -24.25 -12.13
N ILE A 398 12.01 -24.34 -12.70
CA ILE A 398 11.78 -24.54 -14.14
C ILE A 398 11.37 -23.21 -14.78
N ILE A 399 11.90 -22.93 -15.96
CA ILE A 399 11.60 -21.71 -16.74
C ILE A 399 11.54 -22.04 -18.24
N ASN A 400 10.58 -21.48 -18.99
CA ASN A 400 10.61 -21.56 -20.46
C ASN A 400 10.90 -20.22 -21.13
N SER A 401 11.21 -20.25 -22.43
CA SER A 401 11.53 -19.06 -23.24
C SER A 401 10.30 -18.34 -23.83
N SER A 402 9.11 -18.50 -23.26
CA SER A 402 7.88 -17.89 -23.79
C SER A 402 7.64 -16.43 -23.37
N PHE A 403 8.63 -15.81 -22.70
CA PHE A 403 8.61 -14.44 -22.23
C PHE A 403 9.99 -13.80 -22.32
N LEU A 404 10.00 -12.46 -22.28
CA LEU A 404 11.20 -11.63 -22.20
C LEU A 404 11.46 -11.25 -20.76
N ILE A 405 12.73 -11.29 -20.37
CA ILE A 405 13.25 -10.68 -19.14
C ILE A 405 13.81 -9.32 -19.54
N LEU A 406 13.13 -8.25 -19.14
CA LEU A 406 13.49 -6.86 -19.44
C LEU A 406 14.15 -6.15 -18.25
N ASP A 407 13.93 -6.65 -17.04
CA ASP A 407 14.52 -6.16 -15.78
C ASP A 407 14.79 -7.36 -14.86
N ALA A 408 16.00 -7.92 -14.95
CA ALA A 408 16.42 -9.11 -14.22
C ALA A 408 16.53 -8.87 -12.70
N ASP A 409 16.94 -7.67 -12.29
CA ASP A 409 17.01 -7.28 -10.88
C ASP A 409 15.62 -7.32 -10.24
N ARG A 410 14.62 -6.80 -10.95
CA ARG A 410 13.24 -6.81 -10.48
C ARG A 410 12.67 -8.23 -10.39
N LEU A 411 12.99 -9.10 -11.36
CA LEU A 411 12.64 -10.51 -11.29
C LEU A 411 13.30 -11.18 -10.08
N HIS A 412 14.59 -10.92 -9.84
CA HIS A 412 15.32 -11.45 -8.70
C HIS A 412 14.70 -11.02 -7.37
N GLN A 413 14.44 -9.73 -7.19
CA GLN A 413 13.85 -9.16 -5.98
C GLN A 413 12.43 -9.68 -5.71
N ASN A 414 11.60 -9.78 -6.76
CA ASN A 414 10.18 -10.06 -6.58
C ASN A 414 9.81 -11.54 -6.66
N TYR A 415 10.71 -12.39 -7.18
CA TYR A 415 10.52 -13.83 -7.28
C TYR A 415 11.59 -14.60 -6.49
N PHE A 416 12.85 -14.54 -6.91
CA PHE A 416 13.92 -15.41 -6.38
C PHE A 416 14.27 -15.14 -4.91
N GLN A 417 14.30 -13.88 -4.47
CA GLN A 417 14.55 -13.54 -3.06
C GLN A 417 13.45 -14.03 -2.12
N LYS A 418 12.24 -14.28 -2.63
CA LYS A 418 11.10 -14.73 -1.82
C LYS A 418 11.05 -16.25 -1.65
N LEU A 419 11.86 -17.02 -2.38
CA LEU A 419 11.81 -18.49 -2.37
C LEU A 419 11.93 -19.08 -0.96
N GLY A 420 12.83 -18.55 -0.12
CA GLY A 420 13.04 -19.06 1.23
C GLY A 420 11.83 -18.96 2.18
N ALA A 421 10.82 -18.15 1.85
CA ALA A 421 9.56 -18.04 2.59
C ALA A 421 8.33 -18.37 1.72
N ALA A 422 8.54 -18.91 0.53
CA ALA A 422 7.48 -19.20 -0.43
C ALA A 422 6.77 -20.53 -0.10
N PRO A 423 5.57 -20.76 -0.68
CA PRO A 423 4.93 -22.07 -0.69
C PRO A 423 5.80 -23.16 -1.34
N ASP A 424 5.40 -24.42 -1.13
CA ASP A 424 6.11 -25.59 -1.65
C ASP A 424 6.24 -25.59 -3.18
N LEU A 425 5.22 -25.11 -3.88
CA LEU A 425 5.27 -24.75 -5.30
C LEU A 425 5.00 -23.26 -5.45
N PHE A 426 5.95 -22.54 -6.03
CA PHE A 426 5.86 -21.10 -6.19
C PHE A 426 6.04 -20.68 -7.65
N ALA A 427 5.00 -20.13 -8.26
CA ALA A 427 5.04 -19.67 -9.65
C ALA A 427 5.17 -18.16 -9.76
N LEU A 428 5.54 -17.65 -10.94
CA LEU A 428 5.51 -16.20 -11.14
C LEU A 428 4.07 -15.68 -11.15
N THR A 429 3.14 -16.40 -11.80
CA THR A 429 1.72 -16.07 -11.88
C THR A 429 0.83 -17.30 -11.67
N ALA A 430 -0.42 -17.05 -11.28
CA ALA A 430 -1.49 -18.03 -11.25
C ALA A 430 -2.66 -17.54 -12.11
N SER A 431 -3.49 -18.46 -12.59
CA SER A 431 -4.69 -18.16 -13.37
C SER A 431 -5.86 -19.03 -12.90
N LYS A 432 -7.08 -18.48 -12.94
CA LYS A 432 -8.31 -19.24 -12.75
C LYS A 432 -9.09 -19.45 -14.05
N GLU A 433 -8.59 -18.99 -15.20
CA GLU A 433 -9.30 -18.93 -16.49
C GLU A 433 -9.97 -20.25 -16.91
N ILE A 434 -9.36 -21.40 -16.58
CA ILE A 434 -9.95 -22.74 -16.79
C ILE A 434 -10.27 -23.40 -15.45
N THR A 435 -9.28 -23.46 -14.56
CA THR A 435 -9.35 -23.99 -13.19
C THR A 435 -8.23 -23.30 -12.42
N PRO A 436 -8.33 -23.03 -11.11
CA PRO A 436 -7.23 -22.42 -10.36
C PRO A 436 -5.92 -23.22 -10.50
N HIS A 437 -4.89 -22.62 -11.12
CA HIS A 437 -3.60 -23.26 -11.38
C HIS A 437 -2.44 -22.25 -11.39
N LEU A 438 -1.23 -22.77 -11.19
CA LEU A 438 0.02 -22.07 -11.40
C LEU A 438 0.44 -22.13 -12.88
N GLN A 439 0.94 -21.02 -13.44
CA GLN A 439 1.37 -21.01 -14.84
C GLN A 439 2.80 -21.54 -15.00
N SER A 440 3.01 -22.49 -15.91
CA SER A 440 4.23 -23.33 -15.96
C SER A 440 5.45 -22.71 -16.65
N TYR A 441 5.41 -21.42 -16.98
CA TYR A 441 6.54 -20.74 -17.63
C TYR A 441 7.63 -20.34 -16.64
N LEU A 442 7.34 -20.28 -15.34
CA LEU A 442 8.30 -20.02 -14.27
C LEU A 442 7.74 -20.55 -12.94
N ILE A 443 8.26 -21.69 -12.46
CA ILE A 443 7.84 -22.36 -11.21
C ILE A 443 9.04 -22.87 -10.44
N SER A 444 9.04 -22.73 -9.12
CA SER A 444 10.03 -23.30 -8.21
C SER A 444 9.41 -24.31 -7.28
N PHE A 445 10.15 -25.40 -7.05
CA PHE A 445 9.81 -26.48 -6.12
C PHE A 445 10.72 -26.40 -4.91
N SER A 446 10.14 -26.40 -3.71
CA SER A 446 10.91 -26.42 -2.45
C SER A 446 11.62 -27.76 -2.24
N GLN A 447 12.66 -27.77 -1.42
CA GLN A 447 13.35 -28.99 -1.02
C GLN A 447 12.40 -30.05 -0.45
N LYS A 448 11.31 -29.65 0.22
CA LYS A 448 10.30 -30.57 0.73
C LYS A 448 9.62 -31.34 -0.40
N VAL A 449 9.31 -30.67 -1.51
CA VAL A 449 8.75 -31.31 -2.70
C VAL A 449 9.77 -32.23 -3.33
N LEU A 450 11.02 -31.77 -3.50
CA LEU A 450 12.09 -32.56 -4.09
C LEU A 450 12.29 -33.88 -3.33
N ARG A 451 12.29 -33.82 -1.99
CA ARG A 451 12.43 -34.97 -1.06
C ARG A 451 11.25 -35.91 -0.99
N SER A 452 10.14 -35.54 -1.62
CA SER A 452 8.96 -36.39 -1.66
C SER A 452 9.06 -37.43 -2.77
N GLY A 453 8.40 -38.58 -2.56
CA GLY A 453 8.16 -39.53 -3.66
C GLY A 453 7.21 -38.99 -4.73
N ALA A 454 6.48 -37.90 -4.44
CA ALA A 454 5.51 -37.30 -5.36
C ALA A 454 6.18 -36.63 -6.56
N PHE A 455 7.35 -36.01 -6.35
CA PHE A 455 8.09 -35.31 -7.40
C PHE A 455 8.53 -36.23 -8.55
N PRO A 456 9.28 -37.32 -8.31
CA PRO A 456 9.63 -38.26 -9.39
C PRO A 456 8.39 -38.90 -10.01
N GLN A 457 7.37 -39.27 -9.23
CA GLN A 457 6.12 -39.83 -9.76
C GLN A 457 5.43 -38.92 -10.78
N TRP A 458 5.40 -37.62 -10.51
CA TRP A 458 4.85 -36.64 -11.46
C TRP A 458 5.64 -36.62 -12.77
N TRP A 459 6.96 -36.44 -12.68
CA TRP A 459 7.82 -36.29 -13.86
C TRP A 459 7.96 -37.60 -14.66
N ASP A 460 7.91 -38.76 -14.02
CA ASP A 460 7.89 -40.05 -14.68
C ASP A 460 6.64 -40.21 -15.56
N GLY A 461 5.51 -39.68 -15.09
CA GLY A 461 4.23 -39.64 -15.82
C GLY A 461 4.15 -38.65 -16.98
N VAL A 462 5.10 -37.72 -17.10
CA VAL A 462 5.19 -36.80 -18.24
C VAL A 462 5.66 -37.56 -19.48
N GLY A 463 4.81 -37.62 -20.51
CA GLY A 463 5.06 -38.29 -21.79
C GLY A 463 4.94 -37.36 -23.00
N THR A 464 5.16 -37.91 -24.19
CA THR A 464 5.02 -37.20 -25.46
C THR A 464 3.56 -37.00 -25.81
N ILE A 465 3.05 -35.78 -25.61
CA ILE A 465 1.72 -35.36 -26.07
C ILE A 465 1.91 -34.40 -27.24
N SER A 466 1.20 -34.66 -28.33
CA SER A 466 1.28 -33.87 -29.57
C SER A 466 0.30 -32.69 -29.60
N GLU A 467 -0.75 -32.71 -28.79
CA GLU A 467 -1.78 -31.67 -28.76
C GLU A 467 -1.58 -30.68 -27.62
N ARG A 468 -1.45 -29.38 -27.95
CA ARG A 468 -1.21 -28.29 -26.97
C ARG A 468 -2.29 -28.21 -25.88
N ALA A 469 -3.55 -28.42 -26.23
CA ALA A 469 -4.66 -28.37 -25.28
C ALA A 469 -4.56 -29.50 -24.24
N GLU A 470 -4.12 -30.69 -24.65
CA GLU A 470 -3.90 -31.83 -23.74
C GLU A 470 -2.68 -31.60 -22.83
N VAL A 471 -1.65 -30.89 -23.30
CA VAL A 471 -0.50 -30.47 -22.47
C VAL A 471 -0.95 -29.51 -21.36
N ILE A 472 -1.74 -28.49 -21.69
CA ILE A 472 -2.25 -27.54 -20.69
C ILE A 472 -3.15 -28.27 -19.68
N ALA A 473 -4.11 -29.06 -20.17
CA ALA A 473 -5.06 -29.77 -19.32
C ALA A 473 -4.40 -30.83 -18.43
N LYS A 474 -3.44 -31.59 -18.96
CA LYS A 474 -2.82 -32.71 -18.23
C LYS A 474 -1.63 -32.27 -17.39
N TYR A 475 -0.84 -31.32 -17.84
CA TYR A 475 0.40 -30.94 -17.17
C TYR A 475 0.30 -29.64 -16.40
N GLU A 476 -0.13 -28.53 -17.01
CA GLU A 476 -0.17 -27.24 -16.32
C GLU A 476 -1.28 -27.20 -15.24
N LEU A 477 -2.51 -27.59 -15.61
CA LEU A 477 -3.61 -27.76 -14.64
C LEU A 477 -3.35 -28.95 -13.71
N GLY A 478 -2.93 -30.08 -14.28
CA GLY A 478 -2.71 -31.32 -13.53
C GLY A 478 -1.62 -31.23 -12.46
N MET A 479 -0.55 -30.46 -12.70
CA MET A 479 0.55 -30.35 -11.74
C MET A 479 0.12 -29.64 -10.46
N SER A 480 -0.57 -28.50 -10.62
CA SER A 480 -1.07 -27.72 -9.48
C SER A 480 -2.03 -28.56 -8.63
N GLN A 481 -2.94 -29.28 -9.30
CA GLN A 481 -3.90 -30.15 -8.62
C GLN A 481 -3.20 -31.33 -7.92
N TYR A 482 -2.30 -32.03 -8.61
CA TYR A 482 -1.58 -33.19 -8.08
C TYR A 482 -0.83 -32.89 -6.79
N PHE A 483 -0.05 -31.80 -6.75
CA PHE A 483 0.69 -31.42 -5.54
C PHE A 483 -0.23 -30.88 -4.45
N THR A 484 -1.29 -30.17 -4.80
CA THR A 484 -2.29 -29.69 -3.82
C THR A 484 -3.03 -30.87 -3.16
N ASP A 485 -3.43 -31.88 -3.93
CA ASP A 485 -4.11 -33.09 -3.44
C ASP A 485 -3.24 -33.90 -2.47
N LEU A 486 -1.91 -33.79 -2.62
CA LEU A 486 -0.92 -34.40 -1.72
C LEU A 486 -0.55 -33.51 -0.53
N GLY A 487 -1.21 -32.34 -0.38
CA GLY A 487 -1.06 -31.44 0.76
C GLY A 487 0.13 -30.48 0.69
N PHE A 488 0.74 -30.30 -0.48
CA PHE A 488 1.76 -29.26 -0.68
C PHE A 488 1.10 -27.89 -0.86
N SER A 489 1.72 -26.85 -0.30
CA SER A 489 1.23 -25.48 -0.46
C SER A 489 1.61 -24.92 -1.83
N VAL A 490 0.70 -24.18 -2.46
CA VAL A 490 0.91 -23.57 -3.78
C VAL A 490 0.67 -22.07 -3.73
N GLY A 491 1.42 -21.28 -4.51
CA GLY A 491 1.18 -19.85 -4.62
C GLY A 491 1.94 -19.18 -5.76
N ALA A 492 1.65 -17.90 -5.98
CA ALA A 492 2.26 -17.10 -7.04
C ALA A 492 2.87 -15.79 -6.50
N ALA A 493 3.95 -15.33 -7.14
CA ALA A 493 4.64 -14.10 -6.77
C ALA A 493 3.87 -12.83 -7.17
N PHE A 494 3.25 -12.86 -8.35
CA PHE A 494 2.39 -11.78 -8.82
C PHE A 494 0.98 -11.95 -8.24
N ALA A 495 0.60 -11.00 -7.38
CA ALA A 495 -0.73 -10.92 -6.79
C ALA A 495 -1.32 -9.54 -7.12
N PRO A 496 -2.31 -9.45 -8.01
CA PRO A 496 -2.86 -8.16 -8.39
C PRO A 496 -3.62 -7.52 -7.23
N ASP A 497 -3.44 -6.21 -7.07
CA ASP A 497 -4.27 -5.39 -6.18
C ASP A 497 -5.65 -5.09 -6.81
N ASP A 498 -6.56 -4.51 -6.05
CA ASP A 498 -7.93 -4.25 -6.53
C ASP A 498 -7.99 -3.25 -7.69
N ARG A 499 -7.03 -2.33 -7.77
CA ARG A 499 -6.90 -1.42 -8.92
C ARG A 499 -6.52 -2.20 -10.19
N GLN A 500 -5.55 -3.09 -10.06
CA GLN A 500 -5.11 -3.97 -11.15
C GLN A 500 -6.24 -4.92 -11.55
N ARG A 501 -7.02 -5.46 -10.61
CA ARG A 501 -8.23 -6.24 -10.92
C ARG A 501 -9.25 -5.44 -11.71
N LEU A 502 -9.56 -4.21 -11.27
CA LEU A 502 -10.50 -3.34 -11.99
C LEU A 502 -10.00 -2.99 -13.40
N LEU A 503 -8.69 -2.71 -13.55
CA LEU A 503 -8.08 -2.45 -14.85
C LEU A 503 -8.14 -3.66 -15.77
N ALA A 504 -7.94 -4.88 -15.23
CA ALA A 504 -8.07 -6.11 -15.99
C ALA A 504 -9.50 -6.27 -16.54
N ILE A 505 -10.51 -6.02 -15.70
CA ILE A 505 -11.92 -6.05 -16.10
C ILE A 505 -12.20 -4.99 -17.17
N ALA A 506 -11.77 -3.75 -16.96
CA ALA A 506 -11.96 -2.67 -17.94
C ALA A 506 -11.33 -3.00 -19.30
N ARG A 507 -10.12 -3.59 -19.31
CA ARG A 507 -9.45 -4.08 -20.52
C ARG A 507 -10.20 -5.24 -21.17
N ALA A 508 -10.73 -6.17 -20.38
CA ALA A 508 -11.57 -7.25 -20.86
C ALA A 508 -12.88 -6.74 -21.48
N MET A 509 -13.45 -5.66 -20.96
CA MET A 509 -14.64 -5.01 -21.53
C MET A 509 -14.32 -4.30 -22.84
N ASP A 510 -13.23 -3.53 -22.86
CA ASP A 510 -12.79 -2.77 -24.03
C ASP A 510 -12.52 -3.68 -25.24
N CYS A 511 -11.95 -4.86 -25.00
CA CYS A 511 -11.72 -5.85 -26.05
C CYS A 511 -12.91 -6.79 -26.33
N GLY A 512 -14.03 -6.63 -25.62
CA GLY A 512 -15.25 -7.44 -25.77
C GLY A 512 -15.14 -8.86 -25.20
N PHE A 513 -14.12 -9.16 -24.41
CA PHE A 513 -13.94 -10.44 -23.71
C PHE A 513 -14.92 -10.60 -22.53
N PHE A 514 -15.32 -9.49 -21.90
CA PHE A 514 -16.28 -9.46 -20.79
C PHE A 514 -17.34 -8.38 -21.03
N ASN A 515 -18.61 -8.77 -21.13
CA ASN A 515 -19.73 -7.83 -21.21
C ASN A 515 -20.49 -7.86 -19.89
N PRO A 516 -20.56 -6.75 -19.14
CA PRO A 516 -21.30 -6.74 -17.90
C PRO A 516 -22.81 -6.66 -18.19
N ASP A 517 -23.61 -7.14 -17.25
CA ASP A 517 -25.03 -6.85 -17.26
C ASP A 517 -25.26 -5.38 -16.88
N ILE A 518 -25.89 -4.64 -17.79
CA ILE A 518 -26.29 -3.25 -17.59
C ILE A 518 -27.75 -3.25 -17.18
N SER A 519 -28.07 -2.70 -16.00
CA SER A 519 -29.45 -2.59 -15.54
C SER A 519 -30.25 -1.60 -16.41
N PRO A 520 -31.59 -1.66 -16.42
CA PRO A 520 -32.43 -0.77 -17.24
C PRO A 520 -32.22 0.74 -16.97
N ASP A 521 -31.76 1.10 -15.77
CA ASP A 521 -31.39 2.47 -15.37
C ASP A 521 -29.92 2.82 -15.66
N GLY A 522 -29.18 1.96 -16.36
CA GLY A 522 -27.83 2.21 -16.83
C GLY A 522 -26.72 1.95 -15.81
N GLN A 523 -27.01 1.25 -14.70
CA GLN A 523 -26.01 0.89 -13.70
C GLN A 523 -25.32 -0.41 -14.05
N VAL A 524 -24.07 -0.56 -13.60
CA VAL A 524 -23.29 -1.78 -13.76
C VAL A 524 -22.78 -2.21 -12.39
N ALA A 525 -23.16 -3.41 -11.96
CA ALA A 525 -22.58 -4.05 -10.79
C ALA A 525 -21.38 -4.90 -11.21
N LEU A 526 -20.18 -4.55 -10.74
CA LEU A 526 -18.94 -5.27 -11.06
C LEU A 526 -18.40 -5.96 -9.80
N ASP A 527 -18.31 -7.30 -9.85
CA ASP A 527 -17.50 -8.05 -8.88
C ASP A 527 -16.05 -8.03 -9.33
N ILE A 528 -15.19 -7.29 -8.63
CA ILE A 528 -13.76 -7.16 -8.95
C ILE A 528 -13.02 -8.50 -8.92
N ARG A 529 -13.55 -9.51 -8.21
CA ARG A 529 -12.98 -10.87 -8.17
C ARG A 529 -13.15 -11.61 -9.49
N THR A 530 -13.99 -11.11 -10.41
CA THR A 530 -14.07 -11.58 -11.80
C THR A 530 -12.71 -11.47 -12.49
N ALA A 531 -11.88 -10.50 -12.11
CA ALA A 531 -10.53 -10.35 -12.63
C ALA A 531 -9.62 -11.56 -12.36
N ASP A 532 -9.88 -12.33 -11.29
CA ASP A 532 -9.07 -13.52 -10.98
C ASP A 532 -9.23 -14.63 -12.05
N TRP A 533 -10.29 -14.55 -12.86
CA TRP A 533 -10.56 -15.44 -14.00
C TRP A 533 -9.92 -14.95 -15.30
N LEU A 534 -9.34 -13.75 -15.30
CA LEU A 534 -8.60 -13.20 -16.44
C LEU A 534 -7.13 -13.58 -16.35
N ASN A 535 -6.52 -13.89 -17.49
CA ASN A 535 -5.10 -14.19 -17.54
C ASN A 535 -4.27 -12.93 -17.23
N PRO A 536 -3.52 -12.89 -16.11
CA PRO A 536 -2.78 -11.68 -15.73
C PRO A 536 -1.68 -11.35 -16.74
N THR A 537 -1.16 -12.34 -17.47
CA THR A 537 -0.13 -12.09 -18.48
C THR A 537 -0.66 -11.36 -19.72
N HIS A 538 -1.97 -11.39 -19.94
CA HIS A 538 -2.64 -10.65 -21.01
C HIS A 538 -3.22 -9.34 -20.48
N PHE A 539 -4.13 -9.40 -19.52
CA PHE A 539 -4.89 -8.21 -19.08
C PHE A 539 -4.11 -7.32 -18.10
N LEU A 540 -3.04 -7.84 -17.50
CA LEU A 540 -2.17 -7.13 -16.54
C LEU A 540 -0.69 -7.21 -16.90
N TRP A 541 -0.39 -7.32 -18.19
CA TRP A 541 0.98 -7.45 -18.70
C TRP A 541 1.92 -6.33 -18.25
N ASP A 542 1.40 -5.11 -18.13
CA ASP A 542 2.15 -3.93 -17.73
C ASP A 542 2.43 -3.89 -16.23
N ALA A 543 1.43 -4.28 -15.43
CA ALA A 543 1.61 -4.49 -13.99
C ALA A 543 2.60 -5.62 -13.70
N LEU A 544 2.58 -6.68 -14.51
CA LEU A 544 3.53 -7.79 -14.41
C LEU A 544 4.94 -7.35 -14.81
N LEU A 545 5.10 -6.52 -15.84
CA LEU A 545 6.36 -5.88 -16.19
C LEU A 545 6.87 -4.98 -15.04
N ASP A 546 6.00 -4.14 -14.48
CA ASP A 546 6.37 -3.22 -13.40
C ASP A 546 6.70 -3.91 -12.08
N SER A 547 6.17 -5.11 -11.85
CA SER A 547 6.37 -5.86 -10.61
C SER A 547 7.47 -6.89 -10.73
N CYS A 548 7.63 -7.52 -11.90
CA CYS A 548 8.48 -8.69 -12.07
C CYS A 548 9.49 -8.55 -13.22
N GLY A 549 9.45 -7.47 -14.00
CA GLY A 549 10.45 -7.20 -15.02
C GLY A 549 10.30 -8.05 -16.29
N ILE A 550 9.13 -8.64 -16.53
CA ILE A 550 8.92 -9.58 -17.65
C ILE A 550 7.69 -9.25 -18.48
N VAL A 551 7.69 -9.71 -19.74
CA VAL A 551 6.55 -9.64 -20.67
C VAL A 551 6.43 -10.93 -21.47
N LYS A 552 5.23 -11.50 -21.56
CA LYS A 552 4.98 -12.70 -22.40
C LYS A 552 5.04 -12.36 -23.88
N LEU A 553 5.67 -13.23 -24.67
CA LEU A 553 5.76 -13.05 -26.13
C LEU A 553 4.39 -13.03 -26.81
N GLU A 554 3.43 -13.81 -26.28
CA GLU A 554 2.05 -13.82 -26.78
C GLU A 554 1.36 -12.46 -26.64
N THR A 555 1.62 -11.73 -25.55
CA THR A 555 1.11 -10.36 -25.35
C THR A 555 1.57 -9.43 -26.47
N LEU A 556 2.79 -9.62 -26.97
CA LEU A 556 3.34 -8.85 -28.09
C LEU A 556 2.67 -9.17 -29.43
N ARG A 557 2.11 -10.38 -29.58
CA ARG A 557 1.41 -10.82 -30.80
C ARG A 557 -0.04 -10.33 -30.88
N ASN A 558 -0.49 -9.57 -29.88
CA ASN A 558 -1.76 -8.81 -29.84
C ASN A 558 -3.07 -9.62 -30.07
N PRO A 559 -3.39 -10.64 -29.26
CA PRO A 559 -4.67 -11.33 -29.36
C PRO A 559 -5.89 -10.53 -28.85
N PHE A 560 -5.71 -9.45 -28.08
CA PHE A 560 -6.81 -8.77 -27.35
C PHE A 560 -6.93 -7.24 -27.57
N ARG A 561 -6.27 -6.64 -28.58
CA ARG A 561 -6.37 -5.18 -28.88
C ARG A 561 -6.16 -4.26 -27.68
N LEU A 562 -5.24 -4.60 -26.77
CA LEU A 562 -5.03 -3.86 -25.53
C LEU A 562 -4.32 -2.52 -25.81
N GLY A 563 -5.07 -1.44 -26.01
CA GLY A 563 -4.58 -0.06 -26.01
C GLY A 563 -3.33 0.20 -26.86
N GLU A 564 -3.40 -0.17 -28.15
CA GLU A 564 -2.29 -0.30 -29.11
C GLU A 564 -1.22 0.80 -29.02
N ASP A 565 -1.62 2.07 -28.90
CA ASP A 565 -0.68 3.19 -28.91
C ASP A 565 0.08 3.34 -27.58
N SER A 566 -0.58 3.08 -26.45
CA SER A 566 0.02 3.25 -25.12
C SER A 566 0.96 2.09 -24.74
N ALA A 567 0.56 0.86 -25.08
CA ALA A 567 1.33 -0.35 -24.82
C ALA A 567 2.62 -0.37 -25.65
N ARG A 568 2.49 -0.07 -26.95
CA ARG A 568 3.62 -0.02 -27.88
C ARG A 568 4.58 1.11 -27.51
N SER A 569 4.07 2.32 -27.26
CA SER A 569 4.90 3.46 -26.83
C SER A 569 5.71 3.15 -25.56
N ARG A 570 5.07 2.52 -24.56
CA ARG A 570 5.73 2.14 -23.31
C ARG A 570 6.83 1.10 -23.52
N LEU A 571 6.55 0.05 -24.29
CA LEU A 571 7.52 -1.00 -24.56
C LEU A 571 8.67 -0.48 -25.44
N GLU A 572 8.38 0.29 -26.49
CA GLU A 572 9.40 0.94 -27.33
C GLU A 572 10.25 1.95 -26.55
N GLY A 573 9.72 2.55 -25.49
CA GLY A 573 10.47 3.39 -24.56
C GLY A 573 11.55 2.62 -23.77
N ASN A 574 11.45 1.30 -23.65
CA ASN A 574 12.41 0.47 -22.94
C ASN A 574 13.57 0.01 -23.87
N PRO A 575 14.83 0.40 -23.60
CA PRO A 575 15.97 0.01 -24.43
C PRO A 575 16.17 -1.52 -24.53
N ALA A 576 15.96 -2.26 -23.44
CA ALA A 576 16.10 -3.71 -23.42
C ALA A 576 15.05 -4.40 -24.30
N PHE A 577 13.83 -3.85 -24.34
CA PHE A 577 12.77 -4.33 -25.21
C PHE A 577 13.10 -4.16 -26.70
N LYS A 578 13.62 -2.99 -27.08
CA LYS A 578 14.08 -2.74 -28.47
C LYS A 578 15.15 -3.73 -28.91
N SER A 579 16.14 -4.01 -28.05
CA SER A 579 17.17 -5.01 -28.34
C SER A 579 16.56 -6.40 -28.53
N ALA A 580 15.70 -6.82 -27.61
CA ALA A 580 15.07 -8.13 -27.64
C ALA A 580 14.19 -8.34 -28.90
N LEU A 581 13.45 -7.32 -29.33
CA LEU A 581 12.66 -7.40 -30.56
C LEU A 581 13.51 -7.51 -31.82
N VAL A 582 14.61 -6.75 -31.91
CA VAL A 582 15.54 -6.84 -33.05
C VAL A 582 16.15 -8.24 -33.14
N GLU A 583 16.44 -8.86 -32.00
CA GLU A 583 16.98 -10.22 -31.94
C GLU A 583 15.97 -11.29 -32.33
N LEU A 584 14.72 -11.18 -31.87
CA LEU A 584 13.69 -12.21 -32.06
C LEU A 584 12.89 -12.07 -33.36
N MET A 585 12.81 -10.88 -33.94
CA MET A 585 12.10 -10.62 -35.19
C MET A 585 13.03 -10.39 -36.40
N GLY A 586 14.33 -10.26 -36.17
CA GLY A 586 15.36 -10.26 -37.22
C GLY A 586 15.81 -11.67 -37.57
#